data_AF-A0A965B2F0-F1
#
_entry.id   AF-A0A965B2F0-F1
#
_cell.length_a   1.000
_cell.length_b   1.000
_cell.length_c   1.000
_cell.angle_alpha   90.00
_cell.angle_beta   90.00
_cell.angle_gamma   90.00
#
_symmetry.space_group_name_H-M   'P 1'
#
loop_
_entity.id
_entity.type
_entity.pdbx_description
1 polymer ?
#
loop_
_entity_poly.entity_id
_entity_poly.type
_entity_poly.pdbx_seq_one_letter_code
_entity_poly.pdbx_strand_id
1 'polypeptide(L)'
;ALSNRAYKPKPYLDLIITNPPWDRKILHALIEKIVDEKRAAWLLFDADWCHTKQSTQYMPYVGKIVSIGRVKWIEGSKYTGKENCAWYYIDHEITETTFYGRLWMPT
;
A
#
# COMPACT_ATOMS: atom_id res chain seq x y z
N ALA A 1 -14.35 -7.37 24.25
CA ALA A 1 -12.96 -7.12 24.69
C ALA A 1 -12.07 -7.11 23.44
N LEU A 2 -11.83 -5.93 22.87
CA LEU A 2 -10.92 -5.78 21.72
C LEU A 2 -9.50 -5.95 22.27
N SER A 3 -8.87 -7.06 21.94
CA SER A 3 -7.51 -7.33 22.39
C SER A 3 -6.59 -6.28 21.78
N ASN A 4 -6.10 -5.37 22.64
CA ASN A 4 -4.87 -4.62 22.41
C ASN A 4 -3.73 -5.63 22.17
N ARG A 5 -3.57 -6.11 20.93
CA ARG A 5 -2.27 -6.62 20.50
C ARG A 5 -1.37 -5.39 20.41
N ALA A 6 -0.74 -5.07 21.54
CA ALA A 6 0.31 -4.09 21.59
C ALA A 6 1.32 -4.45 20.50
N TYR A 7 1.49 -3.55 19.55
CA TYR A 7 2.52 -3.62 18.52
C TYR A 7 3.86 -3.90 19.22
N LYS A 8 4.44 -5.07 18.97
CA LYS A 8 5.78 -5.40 19.47
C LYS A 8 6.79 -4.87 18.45
N PRO A 9 7.56 -3.83 18.77
CA PRO A 9 8.52 -3.29 17.81
C PRO A 9 9.59 -4.35 17.53
N LYS A 10 9.78 -4.68 16.25
CA LYS A 10 10.92 -5.48 15.80
C LYS A 10 12.18 -4.61 15.87
N PRO A 11 13.33 -5.15 16.34
CA PRO A 11 14.49 -4.35 16.72
C PRO A 11 15.18 -3.61 15.57
N TYR A 12 14.88 -3.95 14.30
CA TYR A 12 15.29 -3.20 13.11
C TYR A 12 14.20 -3.36 12.02
N LEU A 13 13.14 -2.56 12.08
CA LEU A 13 12.15 -2.52 11.01
C LEU A 13 12.45 -1.34 10.09
N ASP A 14 13.24 -1.58 9.03
CA ASP A 14 13.39 -0.59 7.96
C ASP A 14 12.07 -0.50 7.18
N LEU A 15 11.19 0.39 7.64
CA LEU A 15 9.93 0.70 6.97
C LEU A 15 10.22 1.37 5.62
N ILE A 16 9.80 0.73 4.54
CA ILE A 16 9.90 1.29 3.19
C ILE A 16 8.66 2.13 2.91
N ILE A 17 8.82 3.36 2.43
CA ILE A 17 7.69 4.18 1.96
C ILE A 17 8.06 4.70 0.58
N THR A 18 7.33 4.31 -0.46
CA THR A 18 7.66 4.70 -1.83
C THR A 18 6.46 4.70 -2.76
N ASN A 19 6.57 5.47 -3.86
CA ASN A 19 5.72 5.37 -5.04
C ASN A 19 6.49 4.53 -6.07
N PRO A 20 6.36 3.19 -6.04
CA PRO A 20 7.12 2.32 -6.94
C PRO A 20 6.69 2.53 -8.40
N PRO A 21 7.50 2.09 -9.38
CA PRO A 21 7.03 1.97 -10.75
C PRO A 21 5.79 1.06 -10.84
N TRP A 22 4.77 1.48 -11.58
CA TRP A 22 3.50 0.73 -11.67
C TRP A 22 3.56 -0.48 -12.63
N ASP A 23 4.66 -0.62 -13.38
CA ASP A 23 4.90 -1.81 -14.19
C ASP A 23 4.83 -3.06 -13.32
N ARG A 24 3.97 -4.00 -13.69
CA ARG A 24 3.65 -5.16 -12.83
C ARG A 24 4.84 -6.08 -12.62
N LYS A 25 5.74 -6.21 -13.59
CA LYS A 25 6.94 -7.04 -13.42
C LYS A 25 7.84 -6.47 -12.33
N ILE A 26 7.92 -5.15 -12.25
CA ILE A 26 8.73 -4.45 -11.25
C ILE A 26 8.00 -4.40 -9.89
N LEU A 27 6.74 -3.98 -9.88
CA LEU A 27 5.94 -3.84 -8.67
C LEU A 27 5.81 -5.16 -7.92
N HIS A 28 5.51 -6.25 -8.63
CA HIS A 28 5.33 -7.56 -8.01
C HIS A 28 6.64 -8.13 -7.47
N ALA A 29 7.73 -8.03 -8.24
CA ALA A 29 9.05 -8.44 -7.76
C ALA A 29 9.50 -7.64 -6.52
N LEU A 30 9.10 -6.37 -6.42
CA LEU A 30 9.35 -5.56 -5.23
C LEU A 30 8.55 -6.07 -4.02
N ILE A 31 7.27 -6.39 -4.19
CA ILE A 31 6.44 -6.95 -3.12
C ILE A 31 7.00 -8.29 -2.63
N GLU A 32 7.36 -9.19 -3.54
CA GLU A 32 8.00 -10.47 -3.23
C GLU A 32 9.26 -10.26 -2.40
N LYS A 33 10.15 -9.37 -2.85
CA LYS A 33 11.39 -9.06 -2.13
C LYS A 33 11.13 -8.49 -0.73
N ILE A 34 10.15 -7.60 -0.57
CA ILE A 34 9.78 -7.04 0.73
C ILE A 34 9.33 -8.15 1.69
N VAL A 35 8.50 -9.07 1.20
CA VAL A 35 7.96 -10.18 1.98
C VAL A 35 9.06 -11.18 2.34
N ASP A 36 9.92 -11.55 1.38
CA ASP A 36 11.03 -12.48 1.57
C ASP A 36 12.06 -11.96 2.59
N GLU A 37 12.36 -10.66 2.54
CA GLU A 37 13.24 -9.99 3.51
C GLU A 37 12.54 -9.71 4.85
N LYS A 38 11.26 -10.09 5.01
CA LYS A 38 10.45 -9.87 6.22
C LYS A 38 10.37 -8.41 6.64
N ARG A 39 10.30 -7.52 5.65
CA ARG A 39 10.20 -6.06 5.82
C ARG A 39 8.75 -5.61 5.71
N ALA A 40 8.50 -4.41 6.20
CA ALA A 40 7.23 -3.72 6.04
C ALA A 40 7.36 -2.59 5.01
N ALA A 41 6.30 -2.33 4.25
CA ALA A 41 6.30 -1.24 3.28
C ALA A 41 4.94 -0.55 3.14
N TRP A 42 4.96 0.75 2.87
CA TRP A 42 3.85 1.49 2.30
C TRP A 42 4.16 1.78 0.82
N LEU A 43 3.36 1.22 -0.07
CA LEU A 43 3.50 1.39 -1.51
C LEU A 43 2.32 2.19 -2.06
N LEU A 44 2.61 3.23 -2.83
CA LEU A 44 1.59 4.06 -3.48
C LEU A 44 1.44 3.70 -4.96
N PHE A 45 0.31 3.14 -5.36
CA PHE A 45 0.01 2.82 -6.75
C PHE A 45 -1.49 2.74 -7.00
N ASP A 46 -1.90 2.19 -8.15
CA ASP A 46 -3.28 2.14 -8.64
C ASP A 46 -4.25 1.61 -7.59
N ALA A 47 -5.32 2.38 -7.33
CA ALA A 47 -6.30 2.05 -6.29
C ALA A 47 -7.12 0.79 -6.57
N ASP A 48 -7.26 0.40 -7.83
CA ASP A 48 -8.06 -0.73 -8.28
C ASP A 48 -7.26 -2.04 -8.35
N TRP A 49 -5.95 -2.02 -8.07
CA TRP A 49 -5.10 -3.19 -8.17
C TRP A 49 -5.59 -4.36 -7.30
N CYS A 50 -6.11 -4.09 -6.09
CA CYS A 50 -6.68 -5.13 -5.22
C CYS A 50 -7.91 -5.85 -5.79
N HIS A 51 -8.52 -5.32 -6.85
CA HIS A 51 -9.65 -5.94 -7.55
C HIS A 51 -9.22 -6.78 -8.76
N THR A 52 -7.93 -6.78 -9.09
CA THR A 52 -7.41 -7.50 -10.28
C THR A 52 -7.06 -8.96 -9.98
N LYS A 53 -7.18 -9.84 -10.97
CA LYS A 53 -6.80 -11.27 -10.80
C LYS A 53 -5.33 -11.45 -10.38
N GLN A 54 -4.43 -10.62 -10.92
CA GLN A 54 -2.99 -10.68 -10.66
C GLN A 54 -2.59 -10.31 -9.22
N SER A 55 -3.44 -9.58 -8.47
CA SER A 55 -3.11 -9.21 -7.09
C SER A 55 -3.37 -10.34 -6.08
N THR A 56 -4.17 -11.34 -6.46
CA THR A 56 -4.65 -12.42 -5.58
C THR A 56 -3.55 -13.06 -4.74
N GLN A 57 -2.38 -13.35 -5.32
CA GLN A 57 -1.26 -13.99 -4.61
C GLN A 57 -0.55 -13.08 -3.61
N TYR A 58 -0.70 -11.77 -3.74
CA TYR A 58 -0.04 -10.78 -2.87
C TYR A 58 -0.98 -10.24 -1.79
N MET A 59 -2.30 -10.34 -1.97
CA MET A 59 -3.30 -9.89 -1.00
C MET A 59 -3.11 -10.45 0.42
N PRO A 60 -2.63 -11.70 0.64
CA PRO A 60 -2.30 -12.19 1.98
C PRO A 60 -1.27 -11.36 2.73
N TYR A 61 -0.45 -10.55 2.03
CA TYR A 61 0.56 -9.66 2.62
C TYR A 61 0.07 -8.23 2.77
N VAL A 62 -1.17 -7.91 2.37
CA VAL A 62 -1.72 -6.55 2.42
C VAL A 62 -2.49 -6.36 3.71
N GLY A 63 -1.92 -5.65 4.68
CA GLY A 63 -2.60 -5.37 5.96
C GLY A 63 -3.60 -4.21 5.89
N LYS A 64 -3.28 -3.19 5.07
CA LYS A 64 -4.10 -1.98 4.96
C LYS A 64 -4.15 -1.48 3.53
N ILE A 65 -5.32 -0.97 3.15
CA ILE A 65 -5.53 -0.22 1.92
C ILE A 65 -6.10 1.13 2.31
N VAL A 66 -5.40 2.23 2.02
CA VAL A 66 -5.86 3.60 2.33
C VAL A 66 -6.09 4.35 1.02
N SER A 67 -7.36 4.64 0.73
CA SER A 67 -7.76 5.37 -0.47
C SER A 67 -7.36 6.84 -0.38
N ILE A 68 -6.66 7.35 -1.39
CA ILE A 68 -6.28 8.77 -1.46
C ILE A 68 -6.91 9.51 -2.65
N GLY A 69 -7.19 8.78 -3.74
CA GLY A 69 -7.70 9.37 -4.99
C GLY A 69 -6.58 9.88 -5.89
N ARG A 70 -6.88 10.87 -6.71
CA ARG A 70 -5.96 11.39 -7.73
C ARG A 70 -4.88 12.29 -7.13
N VAL A 71 -3.61 11.94 -7.36
CA VAL A 71 -2.46 12.74 -6.94
C VAL A 71 -2.00 13.67 -8.07
N LYS A 72 -1.62 14.90 -7.72
CA LYS A 72 -0.93 15.84 -8.61
C LYS A 72 0.48 16.07 -8.06
N TRP A 73 1.48 15.55 -8.76
CA TRP A 73 2.87 15.60 -8.32
C TRP A 73 3.58 16.90 -8.66
N ILE A 74 3.21 17.51 -9.80
CA ILE A 74 3.84 18.74 -10.29
C ILE A 74 2.84 19.87 -10.14
N GLU A 75 3.11 20.75 -9.18
CA GLU A 75 2.33 21.98 -8.99
C GLU A 75 2.37 22.84 -10.27
N GLY A 76 1.25 23.48 -10.61
CA GLY A 76 1.16 24.32 -11.82
C GLY A 76 1.13 23.58 -13.17
N SER A 77 1.35 22.26 -13.23
CA SER A 77 1.18 21.52 -14.48
C SER A 77 -0.29 21.45 -14.90
N LYS A 78 -0.56 21.45 -16.22
CA LYS A 78 -1.92 21.28 -16.77
C LYS A 78 -2.45 19.85 -16.58
N TYR A 79 -1.57 18.88 -16.38
CA TYR A 79 -1.91 17.47 -16.29
C TYR A 79 -2.05 17.05 -14.83
N THR A 80 -3.26 16.69 -14.42
CA THR A 80 -3.47 15.92 -13.18
C THR A 80 -3.09 14.46 -13.42
N GLY A 81 -2.74 13.71 -12.37
CA GLY A 81 -2.59 12.25 -12.47
C GLY A 81 -3.83 11.64 -13.16
N LYS A 82 -3.64 10.64 -14.02
CA LYS A 82 -4.76 10.05 -14.77
C LYS A 82 -5.60 9.13 -13.90
N GLU A 83 -4.93 8.36 -13.04
CA GLU A 83 -5.56 7.31 -12.24
C GLU A 83 -5.71 7.70 -10.77
N ASN A 84 -6.61 7.00 -10.08
CA ASN A 84 -6.73 7.05 -8.64
C ASN A 84 -5.68 6.17 -7.99
N CYS A 85 -5.12 6.62 -6.87
CA CYS A 85 -4.12 5.89 -6.12
C CYS A 85 -4.66 5.46 -4.74
N ALA A 86 -4.06 4.41 -4.20
CA ALA A 86 -4.20 4.01 -2.81
C ALA A 86 -2.83 3.65 -2.23
N TRP A 87 -2.70 3.82 -0.92
CA TRP A 87 -1.58 3.29 -0.17
C TRP A 87 -1.87 1.84 0.22
N TYR A 88 -0.91 0.96 -0.04
CA TYR A 88 -0.95 -0.44 0.37
C TYR A 88 0.13 -0.69 1.43
N TYR A 89 -0.28 -1.12 2.63
CA TYR A 89 0.64 -1.58 3.65
C TYR A 89 0.94 -3.07 3.44
N ILE A 90 2.19 -3.38 3.14
CA ILE A 90 2.71 -4.72 2.92
C ILE A 90 3.49 -5.19 4.15
N ASP A 91 3.22 -6.40 4.61
CA ASP A 91 3.97 -7.07 5.67
C ASP A 91 3.85 -8.60 5.52
N HIS A 92 4.75 -9.34 6.14
CA HIS A 92 4.72 -10.82 6.19
C HIS A 92 3.83 -11.36 7.32
N GLU A 93 3.48 -10.53 8.31
CA GLU A 93 2.67 -10.93 9.47
C GLU A 93 1.25 -10.33 9.42
N ILE A 94 0.53 -10.61 8.33
CA ILE A 94 -0.84 -10.11 8.13
C ILE A 94 -1.87 -11.22 8.41
N THR A 95 -2.89 -10.87 9.18
CA THR A 95 -4.04 -11.75 9.47
C THR A 95 -5.34 -11.26 8.82
N GLU A 96 -5.40 -9.98 8.46
CA GLU A 96 -6.57 -9.35 7.86
C GLU A 96 -6.17 -8.12 7.04
N THR A 97 -7.00 -7.77 6.05
CA THR A 97 -6.86 -6.53 5.30
C THR A 97 -7.95 -5.56 5.72
N THR A 98 -7.58 -4.38 6.22
CA THR A 98 -8.54 -3.29 6.48
C THR A 98 -8.53 -2.26 5.36
N PHE A 99 -9.71 -1.93 4.83
CA PHE A 99 -9.89 -0.87 3.85
C PHE A 99 -10.32 0.44 4.54
N TYR A 100 -9.57 1.50 4.28
CA TYR A 100 -9.87 2.87 4.72
C TYR A 100 -10.28 3.69 3.50
N GLY A 101 -11.56 4.01 3.42
CA GLY A 101 -12.08 4.95 2.42
C GLY A 101 -11.56 6.37 2.66
N ARG A 102 -11.64 7.21 1.62
CA ARG A 102 -11.28 8.62 1.75
C ARG A 102 -12.27 9.33 2.69
N LEU A 103 -11.79 9.75 3.85
CA LEU A 103 -12.55 10.63 4.73
C LEU A 103 -12.50 12.04 4.15
N TRP A 104 -13.65 12.59 3.79
CA TRP A 104 -13.75 14.01 3.47
C TRP A 104 -13.81 14.78 4.79
N MET A 105 -12.77 15.55 5.10
CA MET A 105 -12.87 16.58 6.13
C MET A 105 -13.14 17.92 5.43
N PRO A 106 -14.27 18.59 5.72
CA PRO A 106 -14.47 19.95 5.25
C PRO A 106 -13.33 20.83 5.76
N THR A 107 -12.61 21.45 4.83
CA THR A 107 -11.69 22.56 5.10
C THR A 107 -12.47 23.83 5.38
#